data_AF-A0A7X2S3A1-F1
#
_entry.id   AF-A0A7X2S3A1-F1
#
_cell.length_a   1.000
_cell.length_b   1.000
_cell.length_c   1.000
_cell.angle_alpha   90.00
_cell.angle_beta   90.00
_cell.angle_gamma   90.00
#
_symmetry.space_group_name_H-M   'P 1'
#
loop_
_entity.id
_entity.type
_entity.pdbx_description
1 polymer ?
#
loop_
_entity_poly.entity_id
_entity_poly.type
_entity_poly.pdbx_seq_one_letter_code
_entity_poly.pdbx_strand_id
1 'polypeptide(L)'
;MKKKLICAIVPLFLYSSACTFSPEEKTQTEQAQHTKNQTQTKTPDDFELKGKYFNTIETAGSSQVITNPENILVLVNKDFTLPVDYKPADLVVPNVPFSFGDADVPQKYIRKEAAAALESLFSGAKKSGIELFAVSGFRSYDRQGNILNQEIAAKGEKKAEQAVALPGQSEHQTGLAMDISSRSVNLEITEKFGEVPEGKWIKKNAHKYGFIVRYENDKTEVTEFMYEPWHLRYVGKKTAAILNKHDLTLEEFFEQAKKI
;
A
#
# COMPACT_ATOMS: atom_id res chain seq x y z
N MET A 1 52.62 -0.23 6.94
CA MET A 1 52.82 0.41 8.26
C MET A 1 53.23 1.86 8.06
N LYS A 2 52.66 2.77 8.87
CA LYS A 2 52.95 4.21 9.00
C LYS A 2 54.49 4.44 9.18
N LYS A 3 55.18 5.55 8.87
CA LYS A 3 55.02 6.98 9.28
C LYS A 3 56.38 7.70 8.99
N LYS A 4 56.46 8.93 8.44
CA LYS A 4 56.98 10.22 9.04
C LYS A 4 57.57 11.06 7.87
N LEU A 5 57.14 12.29 7.53
CA LEU A 5 57.24 13.62 8.16
C LEU A 5 58.68 14.16 8.30
N ILE A 6 58.99 15.32 7.68
CA ILE A 6 59.86 16.42 8.17
C ILE A 6 59.65 17.71 7.32
N CYS A 7 59.62 18.85 8.03
CA CYS A 7 59.40 20.25 7.63
C CYS A 7 60.61 20.96 6.98
N ALA A 8 60.38 22.09 6.30
CA ALA A 8 61.14 23.37 6.40
C ALA A 8 60.41 24.47 5.56
N ILE A 9 59.80 25.51 6.14
CA ILE A 9 60.30 26.86 6.51
C ILE A 9 60.49 27.84 5.32
N VAL A 10 59.82 28.99 5.44
CA VAL A 10 59.67 30.17 4.57
C VAL A 10 60.73 31.26 4.91
N PRO A 11 61.10 32.17 4.00
CA PRO A 11 60.81 33.62 4.18
C PRO A 11 60.40 34.33 2.86
N LEU A 12 59.37 35.17 2.81
CA LEU A 12 59.25 36.60 3.20
C LEU A 12 59.95 37.59 2.23
N PHE A 13 59.18 38.40 1.50
CA PHE A 13 59.57 39.76 1.08
C PHE A 13 58.36 40.70 1.03
N LEU A 14 58.52 41.84 1.73
CA LEU A 14 57.65 43.00 1.81
C LEU A 14 57.91 43.95 0.63
N TYR A 15 56.90 44.72 0.19
CA TYR A 15 57.10 46.12 -0.22
C TYR A 15 55.85 46.95 0.03
N SER A 16 56.11 48.21 0.43
CA SER A 16 55.22 49.17 1.06
C SER A 16 54.91 50.39 0.16
N SER A 17 53.97 51.20 0.66
CA SER A 17 53.81 52.67 0.49
C SER A 17 52.78 53.13 -0.54
N ALA A 18 52.03 54.23 -0.40
CA ALA A 18 51.45 55.04 0.70
C ALA A 18 50.78 56.28 0.05
N CYS A 19 49.94 57.00 0.81
CA CYS A 19 49.35 58.36 0.60
C CYS A 19 48.02 58.42 -0.18
N THR A 20 46.83 58.74 0.38
CA THR A 20 46.24 59.79 1.28
C THR A 20 45.55 60.94 0.53
N PHE A 21 44.22 61.08 0.64
CA PHE A 21 43.48 62.17 1.33
C PHE A 21 42.01 62.30 0.86
N SER A 22 41.13 62.66 1.81
CA SER A 22 39.64 62.67 1.86
C SER A 22 39.00 63.99 1.34
N PRO A 23 37.69 64.30 1.54
CA PRO A 23 36.42 63.53 1.56
C PRO A 23 35.27 64.21 0.75
N GLU A 24 34.16 63.53 0.47
CA GLU A 24 32.81 64.15 0.60
C GLU A 24 31.69 63.10 0.70
N GLU A 25 30.79 63.39 1.63
CA GLU A 25 29.61 62.62 2.06
C GLU A 25 28.51 62.57 0.99
N LYS A 26 27.85 61.41 0.84
CA LYS A 26 26.37 61.34 0.76
C LYS A 26 25.87 59.91 0.98
N THR A 27 25.28 59.78 2.16
CA THR A 27 24.23 58.88 2.63
C THR A 27 23.45 58.11 1.55
N GLN A 28 23.46 56.78 1.63
CA GLN A 28 22.24 55.95 1.64
C GLN A 28 22.58 54.54 2.12
N THR A 29 22.07 54.23 3.29
CA THR A 29 22.18 52.95 3.98
C THR A 29 21.19 51.98 3.35
N GLU A 30 21.65 51.03 2.53
CA GLU A 30 20.87 49.86 2.16
C GLU A 30 21.39 48.67 2.97
N GLN A 31 20.83 48.50 4.17
CA GLN A 31 20.96 47.26 4.92
C GLN A 31 20.16 46.19 4.17
N ALA A 32 20.84 45.42 3.33
CA ALA A 32 20.33 44.14 2.86
C ALA A 32 20.18 43.20 4.07
N GLN A 33 19.00 43.23 4.68
CA GLN A 33 18.54 42.20 5.59
C GLN A 33 18.51 40.89 4.81
N HIS A 34 19.45 40.01 5.16
CA HIS A 34 19.50 38.63 4.73
C HIS A 34 18.33 37.88 5.40
N THR A 35 17.11 38.08 4.90
CA THR A 35 15.95 37.29 5.29
C THR A 35 16.10 35.92 4.63
N LYS A 36 16.68 34.98 5.37
CA LYS A 36 16.58 33.56 5.05
C LYS A 36 15.10 33.18 5.13
N ASN A 37 14.39 33.25 4.00
CA ASN A 37 13.18 32.47 3.79
C ASN A 37 13.60 31.00 3.71
N GLN A 38 13.80 30.38 4.87
CA GLN A 38 13.67 28.94 5.00
C GLN A 38 12.19 28.63 4.89
N THR A 39 11.72 28.43 3.66
CA THR A 39 10.52 27.63 3.45
C THR A 39 10.87 26.22 3.94
N GLN A 40 10.60 25.94 5.22
CA GLN A 40 10.56 24.58 5.73
C GLN A 40 9.43 23.86 4.98
N THR A 41 9.76 23.21 3.87
CA THR A 41 8.97 22.11 3.36
C THR A 41 9.01 21.02 4.42
N LYS A 42 8.09 21.04 5.38
CA LYS A 42 7.85 19.91 6.27
C LYS A 42 7.58 18.70 5.37
N THR A 43 8.47 17.71 5.40
CA THR A 43 8.15 16.39 4.88
C THR A 43 6.85 15.95 5.57
N PRO A 44 5.79 15.60 4.81
CA PRO A 44 4.55 15.13 5.43
C PRO A 44 4.85 13.96 6.36
N ASP A 45 4.26 13.94 7.57
CA ASP A 45 4.31 12.78 8.45
C ASP A 45 3.71 11.60 7.67
N ASP A 46 4.40 10.45 7.67
CA ASP A 46 3.98 9.24 6.95
C ASP A 46 2.57 8.81 7.40
N PHE A 47 2.17 9.18 8.62
CA PHE A 47 0.90 8.80 9.23
C PHE A 47 -0.17 9.90 9.20
N GLU A 48 0.08 11.04 8.55
CA GLU A 48 -0.96 12.07 8.36
C GLU A 48 -1.90 11.69 7.20
N LEU A 49 -3.18 11.52 7.54
CA LEU A 49 -4.20 11.06 6.61
C LEU A 49 -5.45 11.95 6.64
N LYS A 50 -5.94 12.33 5.46
CA LYS A 50 -7.18 13.12 5.36
C LYS A 50 -8.35 12.34 5.93
N GLY A 51 -9.25 13.04 6.63
CA GLY A 51 -10.43 12.44 7.26
C GLY A 51 -11.28 11.50 6.40
N LYS A 52 -11.35 11.72 5.07
CA LYS A 52 -12.12 10.87 4.14
C LYS A 52 -11.64 9.42 4.02
N TYR A 53 -10.42 9.14 4.46
CA TYR A 53 -9.81 7.81 4.37
C TYR A 53 -9.98 6.97 5.64
N PHE A 54 -10.49 7.55 6.72
CA PHE A 54 -10.90 6.78 7.89
C PHE A 54 -12.29 6.22 7.64
N ASN A 55 -12.56 5.00 8.14
CA ASN A 55 -13.92 4.47 8.13
C ASN A 55 -14.86 5.43 8.87
N THR A 56 -16.01 5.71 8.27
CA THR A 56 -17.17 6.23 8.98
C THR A 56 -18.05 5.04 9.32
N ILE A 57 -18.51 4.95 10.56
CA ILE A 57 -19.21 3.76 11.06
C ILE A 57 -20.56 4.13 11.67
N GLU A 58 -21.52 3.22 11.49
CA GLU A 58 -22.79 3.18 12.21
C GLU A 58 -22.91 1.84 12.94
N THR A 59 -23.30 1.89 14.22
CA THR A 59 -23.53 0.69 15.02
C THR A 59 -24.91 0.12 14.72
N ALA A 60 -24.96 -1.09 14.17
CA ALA A 60 -26.17 -1.86 13.97
C ALA A 60 -26.11 -3.14 14.81
N GLY A 61 -26.70 -3.10 16.01
CA GLY A 61 -26.58 -4.19 16.97
C GLY A 61 -25.14 -4.34 17.46
N SER A 62 -24.55 -5.52 17.29
CA SER A 62 -23.14 -5.79 17.62
C SER A 62 -22.16 -5.51 16.48
N SER A 63 -22.64 -5.10 15.30
CA SER A 63 -21.82 -4.90 14.10
C SER A 63 -21.46 -3.43 13.88
N GLN A 64 -20.21 -3.15 13.50
CA GLN A 64 -19.76 -1.82 13.06
C GLN A 64 -19.85 -1.74 11.53
N VAL A 65 -20.90 -1.09 11.02
CA VAL A 65 -21.18 -1.01 9.59
C VAL A 65 -20.51 0.24 9.00
N ILE A 66 -19.73 0.05 7.94
CA ILE A 66 -19.03 1.12 7.23
C ILE A 66 -20.03 1.92 6.37
N THR A 67 -20.04 3.25 6.51
CA THR A 67 -20.93 4.15 5.75
C THR A 67 -20.24 4.90 4.62
N ASN A 68 -18.91 4.79 4.48
CA ASN A 68 -18.12 5.32 3.36
C ASN A 68 -17.38 4.21 2.58
N PRO A 69 -18.08 3.18 2.07
CA PRO A 69 -17.45 1.98 1.52
C PRO A 69 -16.62 2.21 0.24
N GLU A 70 -16.81 3.35 -0.43
CA GLU A 70 -16.02 3.80 -1.59
C GLU A 70 -14.60 4.27 -1.24
N ASN A 71 -14.28 4.40 0.05
CA ASN A 71 -12.95 4.76 0.53
C ASN A 71 -11.89 3.73 0.06
N ILE A 72 -10.85 4.17 -0.67
CA ILE A 72 -9.75 3.29 -1.12
C ILE A 72 -9.01 2.63 0.05
N LEU A 73 -8.94 3.30 1.20
CA LEU A 73 -8.32 2.78 2.41
C LEU A 73 -9.35 2.14 3.36
N VAL A 74 -10.55 1.80 2.88
CA VAL A 74 -11.57 1.17 3.73
C VAL A 74 -10.99 -0.05 4.44
N LEU A 75 -11.03 -0.05 5.77
CA LEU A 75 -10.59 -1.20 6.56
C LEU A 75 -11.80 -2.13 6.69
N VAL A 76 -11.76 -3.27 6.00
CA VAL A 76 -12.77 -4.32 6.07
C VAL A 76 -12.10 -5.54 6.68
N ASN A 77 -12.66 -6.02 7.79
CA ASN A 77 -12.13 -7.14 8.57
C ASN A 77 -13.27 -7.69 9.47
N LYS A 78 -12.93 -8.47 10.50
CA LYS A 78 -13.93 -9.06 11.41
C LYS A 78 -14.66 -8.03 12.28
N ASP A 79 -14.08 -6.85 12.48
CA ASP A 79 -14.68 -5.77 13.26
C ASP A 79 -15.56 -4.85 12.40
N PHE A 80 -15.14 -4.56 11.17
CA PHE A 80 -15.77 -3.59 10.28
C PHE A 80 -16.38 -4.26 9.06
N THR A 81 -17.70 -4.15 8.93
CA THR A 81 -18.48 -4.78 7.85
C THR A 81 -18.97 -3.76 6.83
N LEU A 82 -18.95 -4.13 5.55
CA LEU A 82 -19.53 -3.36 4.46
C LEU A 82 -21.07 -3.46 4.48
N PRO A 83 -21.79 -2.46 3.93
CA PRO A 83 -23.22 -2.56 3.71
C PRO A 83 -23.57 -3.77 2.85
N VAL A 84 -24.69 -4.42 3.16
CA VAL A 84 -25.14 -5.65 2.48
C VAL A 84 -25.38 -5.44 0.98
N ASP A 85 -25.79 -4.24 0.59
CA ASP A 85 -26.10 -3.82 -0.77
C ASP A 85 -24.91 -3.14 -1.46
N TYR A 86 -23.77 -2.98 -0.78
CA TYR A 86 -22.63 -2.29 -1.36
C TYR A 86 -22.02 -3.08 -2.51
N LYS A 87 -21.98 -2.42 -3.66
CA LYS A 87 -21.28 -2.84 -4.88
C LYS A 87 -20.63 -1.60 -5.51
N PRO A 88 -19.31 -1.59 -5.76
CA PRO A 88 -18.66 -0.45 -6.39
C PRO A 88 -19.23 -0.16 -7.78
N ALA A 89 -19.45 1.12 -8.09
CA ALA A 89 -20.00 1.53 -9.38
C ALA A 89 -18.95 1.54 -10.52
N ASP A 90 -17.66 1.48 -10.18
CA ASP A 90 -16.53 1.65 -11.10
C ASP A 90 -15.77 0.34 -11.39
N LEU A 91 -16.47 -0.80 -11.29
CA LEU A 91 -15.91 -2.13 -11.59
C LEU A 91 -15.59 -2.29 -13.08
N VAL A 92 -14.39 -2.75 -13.39
CA VAL A 92 -13.90 -3.05 -14.74
C VAL A 92 -13.08 -4.35 -14.73
N VAL A 93 -12.89 -4.93 -15.92
CA VAL A 93 -11.96 -6.07 -16.11
C VAL A 93 -10.56 -5.51 -16.41
N PRO A 94 -9.54 -5.78 -15.58
CA PRO A 94 -8.16 -5.42 -15.88
C PRO A 94 -7.63 -6.23 -17.07
N ASN A 95 -6.80 -5.61 -17.91
CA ASN A 95 -6.15 -6.25 -19.04
C ASN A 95 -4.92 -7.07 -18.60
N VAL A 96 -5.19 -8.17 -17.90
CA VAL A 96 -4.19 -9.13 -17.41
C VAL A 96 -4.64 -10.56 -17.72
N PRO A 97 -3.71 -11.53 -17.84
CA PRO A 97 -4.09 -12.94 -17.96
C PRO A 97 -4.82 -13.43 -16.70
N PHE A 98 -5.88 -14.21 -16.91
CA PHE A 98 -6.65 -14.88 -15.85
C PHE A 98 -6.38 -16.38 -15.85
N SER A 99 -6.46 -17.04 -14.69
CA SER A 99 -6.25 -18.50 -14.58
C SER A 99 -7.28 -19.34 -15.34
N PHE A 100 -8.43 -18.75 -15.67
CA PHE A 100 -9.53 -19.38 -16.40
C PHE A 100 -9.73 -18.80 -17.83
N GLY A 101 -8.74 -18.07 -18.35
CA GLY A 101 -8.79 -17.51 -19.70
C GLY A 101 -9.91 -16.48 -19.90
N ASP A 102 -10.66 -16.63 -20.99
CA ASP A 102 -11.61 -15.61 -21.46
C ASP A 102 -13.02 -15.71 -20.88
N ALA A 103 -13.27 -16.67 -19.97
CA ALA A 103 -14.60 -16.86 -19.36
C ALA A 103 -15.13 -15.53 -18.80
N ASP A 104 -16.41 -15.22 -19.02
CA ASP A 104 -17.04 -14.00 -18.50
C ASP A 104 -17.67 -14.28 -17.14
N VAL A 105 -16.89 -14.04 -16.09
CA VAL A 105 -17.27 -14.35 -14.71
C VAL A 105 -17.04 -13.15 -13.78
N PRO A 106 -17.89 -12.96 -12.73
CA PRO A 106 -17.78 -11.82 -11.83
C PRO A 106 -16.42 -11.65 -11.15
N GLN A 107 -15.67 -12.74 -10.98
CA GLN A 107 -14.32 -12.78 -10.43
C GLN A 107 -13.31 -11.92 -11.20
N LYS A 108 -13.59 -11.52 -12.45
CA LYS A 108 -12.67 -10.68 -13.23
C LYS A 108 -12.63 -9.24 -12.78
N TYR A 109 -13.70 -8.77 -12.16
CA TYR A 109 -13.93 -7.35 -11.98
C TYR A 109 -13.20 -6.83 -10.75
N ILE A 110 -12.57 -5.67 -10.86
CA ILE A 110 -12.07 -4.87 -9.72
C ILE A 110 -12.32 -3.40 -10.02
N ARG A 111 -12.18 -2.53 -9.03
CA ARG A 111 -12.35 -1.09 -9.21
C ARG A 111 -11.33 -0.55 -10.21
N LYS A 112 -11.74 0.42 -11.02
CA LYS A 112 -10.95 0.99 -12.11
C LYS A 112 -9.53 1.42 -11.73
N GLU A 113 -9.37 2.05 -10.57
CA GLU A 113 -8.04 2.48 -10.09
C GLU A 113 -7.13 1.29 -9.77
N ALA A 114 -7.68 0.28 -9.08
CA ALA A 114 -6.97 -0.96 -8.79
C ALA A 114 -6.66 -1.75 -10.08
N ALA A 115 -7.54 -1.73 -11.08
CA ALA A 115 -7.33 -2.38 -12.37
C ALA A 115 -6.10 -1.83 -13.10
N ALA A 116 -5.99 -0.51 -13.25
CA ALA A 116 -4.85 0.14 -13.88
C ALA A 116 -3.53 -0.11 -13.13
N ALA A 117 -3.60 -0.17 -11.79
CA ALA A 117 -2.47 -0.53 -10.95
C ALA A 117 -2.06 -1.99 -11.14
N LEU A 118 -3.02 -2.91 -11.25
CA LEU A 118 -2.78 -4.34 -11.42
C LEU A 118 -2.12 -4.62 -12.77
N GLU A 119 -2.59 -3.97 -13.84
CA GLU A 119 -1.96 -4.02 -15.16
C GLU A 119 -0.51 -3.55 -15.12
N SER A 120 -0.24 -2.46 -14.38
CA SER A 120 1.12 -1.96 -14.18
C SER A 120 1.99 -2.95 -13.39
N LEU A 121 1.43 -3.59 -12.36
CA LEU A 121 2.11 -4.62 -11.56
C LEU A 121 2.47 -5.82 -12.43
N PHE A 122 1.53 -6.33 -13.23
CA PHE A 122 1.74 -7.48 -14.13
C PHE A 122 2.76 -7.14 -15.23
N SER A 123 2.72 -5.92 -15.77
CA SER A 123 3.76 -5.44 -16.70
C SER A 123 5.15 -5.41 -16.05
N GLY A 124 5.23 -4.94 -14.81
CA GLY A 124 6.47 -4.95 -14.02
C GLY A 124 7.00 -6.35 -13.71
N ALA A 125 6.10 -7.28 -13.39
CA ALA A 125 6.42 -8.69 -13.18
C ALA A 125 7.00 -9.30 -14.47
N LYS A 126 6.31 -9.09 -15.60
CA LYS A 126 6.74 -9.58 -16.92
C LYS A 126 8.14 -9.07 -17.30
N LYS A 127 8.44 -7.80 -17.04
CA LYS A 127 9.79 -7.23 -17.25
C LYS A 127 10.88 -7.90 -16.40
N SER A 128 10.49 -8.50 -15.28
CA SER A 128 11.36 -9.25 -14.39
C SER A 128 11.40 -10.76 -14.71
N GLY A 129 10.79 -11.19 -15.82
CA GLY A 129 10.68 -12.61 -16.18
C GLY A 129 9.65 -13.39 -15.36
N ILE A 130 8.75 -12.68 -14.65
CA ILE A 130 7.72 -13.27 -13.78
C ILE A 130 6.38 -13.29 -14.52
N GLU A 131 5.75 -14.46 -14.60
CA GLU A 131 4.40 -14.64 -15.16
C GLU A 131 3.38 -14.80 -14.03
N LEU A 132 2.37 -13.92 -14.00
CA LEU A 132 1.30 -13.91 -13.00
C LEU A 132 -0.04 -14.11 -13.69
N PHE A 133 -1.02 -14.64 -12.94
CA PHE A 133 -2.40 -14.80 -13.37
C PHE A 133 -3.34 -14.25 -12.31
N ALA A 134 -4.33 -13.47 -12.71
CA ALA A 134 -5.43 -13.07 -11.83
C ALA A 134 -6.41 -14.25 -11.65
N VAL A 135 -6.96 -14.40 -10.44
CA VAL A 135 -7.80 -15.55 -10.07
C VAL A 135 -9.15 -15.10 -9.50
N SER A 136 -9.19 -14.14 -8.59
CA SER A 136 -10.47 -13.70 -8.00
C SER A 136 -10.40 -12.25 -7.49
N GLY A 137 -11.11 -11.37 -8.19
CA GLY A 137 -11.36 -9.98 -7.81
C GLY A 137 -12.66 -9.84 -7.03
N PHE A 138 -13.60 -9.05 -7.55
CA PHE A 138 -14.84 -8.69 -6.89
C PHE A 138 -15.72 -9.91 -6.56
N ARG A 139 -16.32 -9.86 -5.36
CA ARG A 139 -17.25 -10.85 -4.86
C ARG A 139 -18.36 -10.11 -4.10
N SER A 140 -19.60 -10.27 -4.55
CA SER A 140 -20.75 -9.65 -3.87
C SER A 140 -20.99 -10.27 -2.49
N TYR A 141 -21.73 -9.55 -1.65
CA TYR A 141 -22.21 -10.03 -0.36
C TYR A 141 -22.86 -11.42 -0.47
N ASP A 142 -23.82 -11.58 -1.38
CA ASP A 142 -24.53 -12.86 -1.58
C ASP A 142 -23.60 -13.99 -2.01
N ARG A 143 -22.64 -13.70 -2.90
CA ARG A 143 -21.64 -14.69 -3.33
C ARG A 143 -20.77 -15.12 -2.15
N GLN A 144 -20.37 -14.19 -1.28
CA GLN A 144 -19.63 -14.51 -0.06
C GLN A 144 -20.47 -15.40 0.87
N GLY A 145 -21.77 -15.13 1.00
CA GLY A 145 -22.70 -15.98 1.77
C GLY A 145 -22.80 -17.40 1.23
N ASN A 146 -22.85 -17.56 -0.08
CA ASN A 146 -22.85 -18.89 -0.71
C ASN A 146 -21.55 -19.67 -0.45
N ILE A 147 -20.39 -19.01 -0.49
CA ILE A 147 -19.10 -19.63 -0.18
C ILE A 147 -19.06 -20.05 1.29
N LEU A 148 -19.48 -19.18 2.21
CA LEU A 148 -19.56 -19.51 3.63
C LEU A 148 -20.45 -20.74 3.86
N ASN A 149 -21.65 -20.77 3.28
CA ASN A 149 -22.58 -21.90 3.44
C ASN A 149 -22.00 -23.22 2.90
N GLN A 150 -21.26 -23.18 1.80
CA GLN A 150 -20.57 -24.35 1.26
C GLN A 150 -19.48 -24.86 2.22
N GLU A 151 -18.71 -23.95 2.82
CA GLU A 151 -17.68 -24.28 3.81
C GLU A 151 -18.26 -24.81 5.12
N ILE A 152 -19.38 -24.24 5.58
CA ILE A 152 -20.14 -24.76 6.73
C ILE A 152 -20.59 -26.20 6.46
N ALA A 153 -21.15 -26.46 5.28
CA ALA A 153 -21.59 -27.80 4.90
C ALA A 153 -20.42 -28.81 4.82
N ALA A 154 -19.23 -28.36 4.40
CA ALA A 154 -18.06 -29.22 4.24
C ALA A 154 -17.30 -29.49 5.55
N LYS A 155 -17.16 -28.47 6.43
CA LYS A 155 -16.22 -28.50 7.57
C LYS A 155 -16.87 -28.16 8.91
N GLY A 156 -18.12 -27.73 8.93
CA GLY A 156 -18.83 -27.25 10.11
C GLY A 156 -18.61 -25.76 10.39
N GLU A 157 -19.57 -25.15 11.07
CA GLU A 157 -19.68 -23.69 11.29
C GLU A 157 -18.40 -23.06 11.84
N LYS A 158 -17.92 -23.55 12.99
CA LYS A 158 -16.72 -23.01 13.64
C LYS A 158 -15.48 -23.02 12.74
N LYS A 159 -15.29 -24.05 11.92
CA LYS A 159 -14.13 -24.13 11.01
C LYS A 159 -14.32 -23.24 9.78
N ALA A 160 -15.55 -23.09 9.31
CA ALA A 160 -15.87 -22.24 8.18
C ALA A 160 -15.62 -20.76 8.51
N GLU A 161 -16.07 -20.29 9.68
CA GLU A 161 -15.86 -18.90 10.13
C GLU A 161 -14.39 -18.57 10.42
N GLN A 162 -13.56 -19.58 10.69
CA GLN A 162 -12.11 -19.42 10.80
C GLN A 162 -11.42 -19.35 9.43
N ALA A 163 -11.96 -20.04 8.43
CA ALA A 163 -11.35 -20.17 7.12
C ALA A 163 -11.83 -19.10 6.12
N VAL A 164 -13.02 -18.55 6.31
CA VAL A 164 -13.69 -17.69 5.34
C VAL A 164 -14.31 -16.48 6.03
N ALA A 165 -14.09 -15.30 5.45
CA ALA A 165 -14.72 -14.07 5.91
C ALA A 165 -16.25 -14.16 5.88
N LEU A 166 -16.93 -13.55 6.86
CA LEU A 166 -18.39 -13.40 6.81
C LEU A 166 -18.79 -12.46 5.65
N PRO A 167 -20.03 -12.58 5.13
CA PRO A 167 -20.58 -11.59 4.20
C PRO A 167 -20.48 -10.17 4.76
N GLY A 168 -19.98 -9.23 3.95
CA GLY A 168 -19.67 -7.86 4.38
C GLY A 168 -18.27 -7.68 4.97
N GLN A 169 -17.61 -8.75 5.44
CA GLN A 169 -16.27 -8.71 6.04
C GLN A 169 -15.17 -9.17 5.07
N SER A 170 -15.51 -9.47 3.82
CA SER A 170 -14.53 -9.83 2.78
C SER A 170 -14.07 -8.60 2.01
N GLU A 171 -12.74 -8.40 1.92
CA GLU A 171 -12.18 -7.33 1.09
C GLU A 171 -12.54 -7.47 -0.39
N HIS A 172 -12.86 -8.67 -0.90
CA HIS A 172 -13.29 -8.83 -2.28
C HIS A 172 -14.55 -8.03 -2.62
N GLN A 173 -15.43 -7.76 -1.63
CA GLN A 173 -16.62 -6.93 -1.87
C GLN A 173 -16.25 -5.47 -2.14
N THR A 174 -15.07 -5.00 -1.70
CA THR A 174 -14.57 -3.66 -2.03
C THR A 174 -14.21 -3.48 -3.49
N GLY A 175 -13.97 -4.58 -4.22
CA GLY A 175 -13.35 -4.55 -5.55
C GLY A 175 -11.91 -4.02 -5.53
N LEU A 176 -11.27 -3.87 -4.37
CA LEU A 176 -9.87 -3.46 -4.21
C LEU A 176 -8.94 -4.65 -3.95
N ALA A 177 -9.49 -5.84 -3.73
CA ALA A 177 -8.74 -7.07 -3.59
C ALA A 177 -8.65 -7.85 -4.90
N MET A 178 -7.51 -8.49 -5.14
CA MET A 178 -7.32 -9.45 -6.23
C MET A 178 -6.44 -10.60 -5.75
N ASP A 179 -6.99 -11.81 -5.82
CA ASP A 179 -6.20 -13.04 -5.71
C ASP A 179 -5.42 -13.27 -6.99
N ILE A 180 -4.14 -13.60 -6.86
CA ILE A 180 -3.25 -13.92 -7.97
C ILE A 180 -2.57 -15.28 -7.78
N SER A 181 -2.07 -15.85 -8.86
CA SER A 181 -1.30 -17.09 -8.83
C SER A 181 -0.25 -17.13 -9.95
N SER A 182 0.47 -18.24 -10.07
CA SER A 182 1.45 -18.51 -11.12
C SER A 182 1.41 -19.98 -11.54
N ARG A 183 1.99 -20.28 -12.71
CA ARG A 183 2.14 -21.67 -13.18
C ARG A 183 3.00 -22.52 -12.25
N SER A 184 3.93 -21.90 -11.53
CA SER A 184 4.79 -22.58 -10.55
C SER A 184 4.01 -23.24 -9.40
N VAL A 185 2.77 -22.81 -9.18
CA VAL A 185 1.83 -23.43 -8.21
C VAL A 185 0.55 -23.93 -8.89
N ASN A 186 0.63 -24.33 -10.16
CA ASN A 186 -0.52 -24.85 -10.92
C ASN A 186 -1.73 -23.92 -10.99
N LEU A 187 -1.52 -22.60 -10.88
CA LEU A 187 -2.57 -21.59 -10.80
C LEU A 187 -3.48 -21.72 -9.56
N GLU A 188 -3.06 -22.46 -8.55
CA GLU A 188 -3.78 -22.64 -7.29
C GLU A 188 -3.65 -21.42 -6.37
N ILE A 189 -4.64 -21.25 -5.51
CA ILE A 189 -4.64 -20.29 -4.40
C ILE A 189 -4.13 -21.02 -3.16
N THR A 190 -2.85 -20.84 -2.83
CA THR A 190 -2.14 -21.64 -1.82
C THR A 190 -0.96 -20.88 -1.22
N GLU A 191 -0.61 -21.19 0.03
CA GLU A 191 0.55 -20.61 0.74
C GLU A 191 1.87 -20.85 0.00
N LYS A 192 1.97 -21.95 -0.76
CA LYS A 192 3.14 -22.25 -1.60
C LYS A 192 3.44 -21.16 -2.62
N PHE A 193 2.47 -20.33 -2.98
CA PHE A 193 2.69 -19.18 -3.86
C PHE A 193 3.76 -18.24 -3.28
N GLY A 194 3.80 -18.05 -1.97
CA GLY A 194 4.80 -17.22 -1.29
C GLY A 194 6.24 -17.77 -1.37
N GLU A 195 6.39 -19.06 -1.68
CA GLU A 195 7.67 -19.76 -1.71
C GLU A 195 8.32 -19.76 -3.10
N VAL A 196 7.52 -19.65 -4.16
CA VAL A 196 7.99 -19.63 -5.56
C VAL A 196 8.49 -18.24 -5.96
N PRO A 197 9.29 -18.12 -7.05
CA PRO A 197 9.86 -16.83 -7.48
C PRO A 197 8.81 -15.72 -7.67
N GLU A 198 7.62 -16.07 -8.15
CA GLU A 198 6.55 -15.12 -8.43
C GLU A 198 5.98 -14.49 -7.16
N GLY A 199 5.63 -15.27 -6.14
CA GLY A 199 5.15 -14.71 -4.86
C GLY A 199 6.24 -13.96 -4.10
N LYS A 200 7.50 -14.40 -4.16
CA LYS A 200 8.65 -13.65 -3.62
C LYS A 200 8.83 -12.29 -4.31
N TRP A 201 8.65 -12.24 -5.63
CA TRP A 201 8.67 -10.99 -6.38
C TRP A 201 7.52 -10.08 -5.95
N ILE A 202 6.33 -10.63 -5.76
CA ILE A 202 5.14 -9.90 -5.31
C ILE A 202 5.37 -9.27 -3.93
N LYS A 203 5.77 -10.05 -2.92
CA LYS A 203 6.06 -9.55 -1.57
C LYS A 203 7.08 -8.40 -1.60
N LYS A 204 8.08 -8.46 -2.49
CA LYS A 204 9.11 -7.42 -2.63
C LYS A 204 8.66 -6.19 -3.43
N ASN A 205 7.67 -6.28 -4.32
CA ASN A 205 7.42 -5.24 -5.33
C ASN A 205 5.99 -4.71 -5.39
N ALA A 206 5.00 -5.39 -4.82
CA ALA A 206 3.58 -5.01 -4.92
C ALA A 206 3.34 -3.54 -4.49
N HIS A 207 4.03 -3.09 -3.44
CA HIS A 207 3.90 -1.74 -2.90
C HIS A 207 4.22 -0.63 -3.90
N LYS A 208 5.13 -0.89 -4.86
CA LYS A 208 5.51 0.06 -5.92
C LYS A 208 4.33 0.39 -6.85
N TYR A 209 3.35 -0.50 -6.90
CA TYR A 209 2.15 -0.38 -7.73
C TYR A 209 0.91 0.00 -6.92
N GLY A 210 1.02 0.12 -5.59
CA GLY A 210 -0.10 0.46 -4.71
C GLY A 210 -0.82 -0.73 -4.10
N PHE A 211 -0.25 -1.93 -4.20
CA PHE A 211 -0.77 -3.15 -3.56
C PHE A 211 0.07 -3.54 -2.35
N ILE A 212 -0.57 -4.18 -1.38
CA ILE A 212 0.08 -4.91 -0.30
C ILE A 212 -0.28 -6.39 -0.38
N VAL A 213 0.59 -7.26 0.13
CA VAL A 213 0.17 -8.61 0.53
C VAL A 213 -0.60 -8.43 1.83
N ARG A 214 -1.91 -8.69 1.81
CA ARG A 214 -2.80 -8.23 2.88
C ARG A 214 -2.64 -9.00 4.18
N TYR A 215 -2.41 -10.31 4.06
CA TYR A 215 -2.38 -11.24 5.18
C TYR A 215 -1.02 -11.93 5.20
N GLU A 216 -0.16 -11.48 6.11
CA GLU A 216 1.20 -11.96 6.25
C GLU A 216 1.32 -12.98 7.38
N ASN A 217 2.28 -13.91 7.24
CA ASN A 217 2.40 -15.07 8.13
C ASN A 217 2.70 -14.69 9.59
N ASP A 218 3.43 -13.61 9.83
CA ASP A 218 3.76 -13.10 11.16
C ASP A 218 2.74 -12.08 11.69
N LYS A 219 1.62 -11.89 10.98
CA LYS A 219 0.57 -10.91 11.29
C LYS A 219 -0.82 -11.53 11.48
N THR A 220 -0.89 -12.84 11.68
CA THR A 220 -2.17 -13.56 11.86
C THR A 220 -2.93 -13.14 13.12
N GLU A 221 -2.22 -12.77 14.20
CA GLU A 221 -2.85 -12.29 15.44
C GLU A 221 -3.49 -10.90 15.29
N VAL A 222 -2.96 -10.08 14.37
CA VAL A 222 -3.47 -8.72 14.11
C VAL A 222 -4.60 -8.75 13.09
N THR A 223 -4.40 -9.47 11.98
CA THR A 223 -5.36 -9.51 10.88
C THR A 223 -6.49 -10.51 11.11
N GLU A 224 -6.27 -11.50 11.98
CA GLU A 224 -7.15 -12.65 12.23
C GLU A 224 -7.43 -13.54 11.01
N PHE A 225 -6.58 -13.43 9.98
CA PHE A 225 -6.55 -14.31 8.82
C PHE A 225 -5.24 -15.11 8.82
N MET A 226 -5.28 -16.28 8.19
CA MET A 226 -4.07 -17.07 7.92
C MET A 226 -3.17 -16.38 6.89
N TYR A 227 -1.97 -16.92 6.66
CA TYR A 227 -1.07 -16.41 5.64
C TYR A 227 -1.68 -16.56 4.24
N GLU A 228 -1.82 -15.46 3.51
CA GLU A 228 -2.37 -15.47 2.14
C GLU A 228 -1.45 -14.70 1.18
N PRO A 229 -0.33 -15.29 0.72
CA PRO A 229 0.62 -14.61 -0.19
C PRO A 229 0.03 -14.22 -1.54
N TRP A 230 -1.12 -14.80 -1.90
CA TRP A 230 -1.83 -14.54 -3.15
C TRP A 230 -2.75 -13.33 -3.07
N HIS A 231 -3.21 -12.93 -1.87
CA HIS A 231 -4.26 -11.92 -1.70
C HIS A 231 -3.66 -10.53 -1.71
N LEU A 232 -3.85 -9.80 -2.81
CA LEU A 232 -3.40 -8.43 -2.95
C LEU A 232 -4.51 -7.44 -2.64
N ARG A 233 -4.23 -6.49 -1.76
CA ARG A 233 -5.11 -5.37 -1.44
C ARG A 233 -4.58 -4.05 -2.00
N TYR A 234 -5.37 -3.37 -2.84
CA TYR A 234 -5.06 -2.04 -3.32
C TYR A 234 -5.33 -0.99 -2.26
N VAL A 235 -4.33 -0.14 -2.01
CA VAL A 235 -4.38 0.98 -1.04
C VAL A 235 -3.77 2.27 -1.62
N GLY A 236 -3.42 2.26 -2.92
CA GLY A 236 -2.71 3.36 -3.57
C GLY A 236 -1.21 3.39 -3.24
N LYS A 237 -0.42 4.00 -4.13
CA LYS A 237 1.05 3.95 -4.08
C LYS A 237 1.65 4.56 -2.81
N LYS A 238 1.10 5.69 -2.34
CA LYS A 238 1.63 6.38 -1.14
C LYS A 238 1.49 5.48 0.09
N THR A 239 0.28 5.00 0.37
CA THR A 239 0.01 4.17 1.55
C THR A 239 0.70 2.83 1.47
N ALA A 240 0.71 2.17 0.29
CA ALA A 240 1.43 0.91 0.13
C ALA A 240 2.93 1.05 0.40
N ALA A 241 3.55 2.16 -0.01
CA ALA A 241 4.95 2.45 0.27
C ALA A 241 5.22 2.67 1.77
N ILE A 242 4.31 3.34 2.49
CA ILE A 242 4.39 3.53 3.94
C ILE A 242 4.28 2.19 4.66
N LEU A 243 3.23 1.41 4.35
CA LEU A 243 3.01 0.07 4.91
C LEU A 243 4.23 -0.83 4.72
N ASN A 244 4.81 -0.84 3.51
CA ASN A 244 6.00 -1.64 3.23
C ASN A 244 7.25 -1.12 3.95
N LYS A 245 7.44 0.20 4.04
CA LYS A 245 8.60 0.82 4.71
C LYS A 245 8.64 0.49 6.20
N HIS A 246 7.47 0.43 6.85
CA HIS A 246 7.33 0.24 8.29
C HIS A 246 6.91 -1.17 8.69
N ASP A 247 6.73 -2.08 7.72
CA ASP A 247 6.33 -3.48 7.92
C ASP A 247 5.01 -3.62 8.71
N LEU A 248 4.02 -2.86 8.25
CA LEU A 248 2.72 -2.73 8.90
C LEU A 248 1.61 -3.43 8.09
N THR A 249 0.67 -4.01 8.81
CA THR A 249 -0.68 -4.32 8.33
C THR A 249 -1.51 -3.04 8.12
N LEU A 250 -2.65 -3.17 7.45
CA LEU A 250 -3.57 -2.04 7.30
C LEU A 250 -4.18 -1.62 8.66
N GLU A 251 -4.41 -2.58 9.54
CA GLU A 251 -4.81 -2.39 10.94
C GLU A 251 -3.80 -1.54 11.70
N GLU A 252 -2.54 -1.99 11.80
CA GLU A 252 -1.47 -1.28 12.52
C GLU A 252 -1.19 0.11 11.93
N PHE A 253 -1.42 0.30 10.62
CA PHE A 253 -1.35 1.62 10.00
C PHE A 253 -2.44 2.56 10.53
N PHE A 254 -3.68 2.09 10.64
CA PHE A 254 -4.79 2.90 11.14
C PHE A 254 -4.68 3.20 12.65
N GLU A 255 -4.03 2.34 13.42
CA GLU A 255 -3.71 2.62 14.84
C GLU A 255 -2.74 3.80 14.99
N GLN A 256 -1.86 4.01 14.01
CA GLN A 256 -0.88 5.10 14.00
C GLN A 256 -1.34 6.35 13.24
N ALA A 257 -2.32 6.19 12.34
CA ALA A 257 -2.77 7.26 11.45
C ALA A 257 -3.41 8.43 12.23
N LYS A 258 -2.96 9.65 11.93
CA LYS A 258 -3.49 10.89 12.50
C LYS A 258 -4.36 11.59 11.47
N LYS A 259 -5.59 11.88 11.87
CA LYS A 259 -6.55 12.61 11.05
C LYS A 259 -6.15 14.08 10.91
N ILE A 260 -6.05 14.54 9.66
CA ILE A 260 -5.85 15.95 9.27
C ILE A 260 -6.98 16.47 8.39
#